data_AF-C1N0F5-F1
#
_entry.id   AF-C1N0F5-F1
#
_cell.length_a   1.000
_cell.length_b   1.000
_cell.length_c   1.000
_cell.angle_alpha   90.00
_cell.angle_beta   90.00
_cell.angle_gamma   90.00
#
_symmetry.space_group_name_H-M   'P 1'
#
loop_
_entity.id
_entity.type
_entity.pdbx_description
1 polymer ?
#
loop_
_entity_poly.entity_id
_entity_poly.type
_entity_poly.pdbx_seq_one_letter_code
_entity_poly.pdbx_strand_id
1 'polypeptide(L)'
;PSIAFLFLTRGALPHDHLWGKFFARQDRSAYAIHVHAPPGFVFDETTTRVPWLFNARVLLPNPVAAWGDAALVRAEKKLLRRALEASPSAMRFVLLSESCVPLRSFAFVRAYLYVEASLDHNDRYPGVAMAKDGVPRRAWRKGSQWFAMTREHATIVAEDVEVFEAFEKHCNVTARRAAGGGGGGGGDDDAATSAHTGANGWSTFCAPDEHYIPTLFALRGIERELEGRGVTYTNW
;
A
#
# COMPACT_ATOMS: atom_id res chain seq x y z
N PRO A 1 -22.10 2.07 10.21
CA PRO A 1 -20.73 2.36 9.71
C PRO A 1 -20.60 2.05 8.20
N SER A 2 -20.02 3.00 7.44
CA SER A 2 -19.73 2.83 6.02
C SER A 2 -18.29 2.39 5.79
N ILE A 3 -18.00 1.88 4.59
CA ILE A 3 -16.67 1.40 4.19
C ILE A 3 -16.15 2.28 3.05
N ALA A 4 -14.94 2.80 3.17
CA ALA A 4 -14.22 3.39 2.05
C ALA A 4 -13.42 2.30 1.32
N PHE A 5 -13.67 2.16 0.03
CA PHE A 5 -12.90 1.32 -0.88
C PHE A 5 -11.93 2.19 -1.67
N LEU A 6 -10.64 1.88 -1.58
CA LEU A 6 -9.53 2.66 -2.12
C LEU A 6 -8.92 1.85 -3.25
N PHE A 7 -9.20 2.25 -4.49
CA PHE A 7 -8.66 1.62 -5.69
C PHE A 7 -7.39 2.36 -6.11
N LEU A 8 -6.24 1.74 -5.90
CA LEU A 8 -4.95 2.21 -6.41
C LEU A 8 -4.65 1.48 -7.72
N THR A 9 -4.89 2.15 -8.85
CA THR A 9 -4.83 1.53 -10.18
C THR A 9 -3.71 2.10 -11.03
N ARG A 10 -3.17 1.28 -11.94
CA ARG A 10 -2.28 1.71 -13.02
C ARG A 10 -3.00 2.03 -14.34
N GLY A 11 -4.33 2.11 -14.30
CA GLY A 11 -5.16 2.37 -15.48
C GLY A 11 -6.57 1.82 -15.31
N ALA A 12 -7.07 1.17 -16.36
CA ALA A 12 -8.41 0.60 -16.40
C ALA A 12 -8.61 -0.49 -15.34
N LEU A 13 -9.89 -0.79 -15.05
CA LEU A 13 -10.33 -1.85 -14.15
C LEU A 13 -10.94 -3.00 -14.96
N PRO A 14 -10.18 -4.02 -15.39
CA PRO A 14 -10.69 -5.07 -16.28
C PRO A 14 -11.90 -5.82 -15.71
N HIS A 15 -11.96 -5.91 -14.38
CA HIS A 15 -12.99 -6.61 -13.61
C HIS A 15 -14.05 -5.67 -13.01
N ASP A 16 -14.18 -4.44 -13.51
CA ASP A 16 -15.16 -3.45 -13.05
C ASP A 16 -16.62 -3.97 -13.01
N HIS A 17 -17.00 -4.89 -13.88
CA HIS A 17 -18.31 -5.52 -13.91
C HIS A 17 -18.62 -6.33 -12.64
N LEU A 18 -17.60 -6.94 -12.02
CA LEU A 18 -17.77 -7.66 -10.75
C LEU A 18 -17.99 -6.66 -9.61
N TRP A 19 -17.25 -5.56 -9.60
CA TRP A 19 -17.46 -4.46 -8.66
C TRP A 19 -18.83 -3.79 -8.85
N GLY A 20 -19.25 -3.60 -10.10
CA GLY A 20 -20.60 -3.14 -10.44
C GLY A 20 -21.69 -4.02 -9.82
N LYS A 21 -21.56 -5.34 -9.93
CA LYS A 21 -22.48 -6.30 -9.29
C LYS A 21 -22.39 -6.28 -7.77
N PHE A 22 -21.19 -6.15 -7.21
CA PHE A 22 -20.96 -6.11 -5.77
C PHE A 22 -21.62 -4.89 -5.11
N PHE A 23 -21.52 -3.71 -5.73
CA PHE A 23 -22.13 -2.48 -5.25
C PHE A 23 -23.57 -2.27 -5.76
N ALA A 24 -24.05 -3.10 -6.68
CA ALA A 24 -25.41 -3.00 -7.19
C ALA A 24 -26.41 -3.09 -6.03
N ARG A 25 -27.37 -2.16 -6.03
CA ARG A 25 -28.49 -2.09 -5.07
C ARG A 25 -28.06 -1.91 -3.61
N GLN A 26 -26.82 -1.53 -3.34
CA GLN A 26 -26.38 -1.15 -2.00
C GLN A 26 -26.72 0.32 -1.73
N ASP A 27 -27.04 0.64 -0.47
CA ASP A 27 -27.21 2.03 -0.07
C ASP A 27 -25.89 2.80 -0.26
N ARG A 28 -25.94 3.94 -0.96
CA ARG A 28 -24.79 4.83 -1.17
C ARG A 28 -24.24 5.38 0.15
N SER A 29 -25.04 5.42 1.22
CA SER A 29 -24.57 5.78 2.56
C SER A 29 -23.66 4.71 3.18
N ALA A 30 -23.72 3.47 2.70
CA ALA A 30 -23.00 2.33 3.26
C ALA A 30 -21.55 2.22 2.76
N TYR A 31 -21.17 2.94 1.70
CA TYR A 31 -19.82 2.87 1.15
C TYR A 31 -19.39 4.16 0.43
N ALA A 32 -18.08 4.35 0.33
CA ALA A 32 -17.45 5.37 -0.50
C ALA A 32 -16.39 4.71 -1.39
N ILE A 33 -16.17 5.26 -2.58
CA ILE A 33 -15.16 4.77 -3.53
C ILE A 33 -14.21 5.91 -3.83
N HIS A 34 -12.92 5.65 -3.69
CA HIS A 34 -11.85 6.58 -3.99
C HIS A 34 -10.88 5.89 -4.92
N VAL A 35 -10.49 6.58 -5.98
CA VAL A 35 -9.62 6.00 -7.00
C VAL A 35 -8.37 6.87 -7.15
N HIS A 36 -7.22 6.23 -7.14
CA HIS A 36 -5.97 6.77 -7.63
C HIS A 36 -5.68 6.11 -8.98
N ALA A 37 -5.57 6.89 -10.04
CA ALA A 37 -5.28 6.42 -11.39
C ALA A 37 -4.12 7.24 -11.99
N PRO A 38 -3.50 6.79 -13.09
CA PRO A 38 -2.46 7.55 -13.76
C PRO A 38 -2.94 8.94 -14.19
N PRO A 39 -2.04 9.94 -14.25
CA PRO A 39 -2.38 11.26 -14.77
C PRO A 39 -3.05 11.19 -16.14
N GLY A 40 -4.18 11.87 -16.31
CA GLY A 40 -4.96 11.90 -17.55
C GLY A 40 -5.90 10.71 -17.76
N PHE A 41 -5.88 9.69 -16.90
CA PHE A 41 -6.85 8.61 -16.97
C PHE A 41 -8.20 9.04 -16.41
N VAL A 42 -9.27 8.84 -17.18
CA VAL A 42 -10.66 9.17 -16.83
C VAL A 42 -11.46 7.87 -16.82
N PHE A 43 -12.40 7.74 -15.86
CA PHE A 43 -13.35 6.63 -15.82
C PHE A 43 -14.70 7.05 -16.40
N ASP A 44 -14.84 6.87 -17.71
CA ASP A 44 -16.02 7.17 -18.52
C ASP A 44 -16.55 5.91 -19.23
N GLU A 45 -17.54 6.07 -20.11
CA GLU A 45 -18.13 4.98 -20.89
C GLU A 45 -17.12 4.25 -21.80
N THR A 46 -15.98 4.87 -22.12
CA THR A 46 -14.95 4.29 -23.00
C THR A 46 -13.94 3.43 -22.23
N THR A 47 -13.82 3.65 -20.93
CA THR A 47 -12.77 3.05 -20.08
C THR A 47 -13.34 2.15 -18.97
N THR A 48 -14.63 2.25 -18.67
CA THR A 48 -15.32 1.39 -17.72
C THR A 48 -16.78 1.14 -18.12
N ARG A 49 -17.29 -0.05 -17.80
CA ARG A 49 -18.71 -0.43 -17.92
C ARG A 49 -19.57 0.15 -16.80
N VAL A 50 -18.97 0.71 -15.76
CA VAL A 50 -19.68 1.26 -14.59
C VAL A 50 -19.19 2.66 -14.24
N PRO A 51 -19.28 3.64 -15.16
CA PRO A 51 -18.81 5.00 -14.93
C PRO A 51 -19.49 5.65 -13.71
N TRP A 52 -20.75 5.33 -13.45
CA TRP A 52 -21.49 5.77 -12.26
C TRP A 52 -20.81 5.44 -10.91
N LEU A 53 -19.89 4.47 -10.91
CA LEU A 53 -19.18 3.98 -9.73
C LEU A 53 -17.81 4.64 -9.57
N PHE A 54 -17.06 4.80 -10.67
CA PHE A 54 -15.65 5.22 -10.65
C PHE A 54 -15.39 6.64 -11.16
N ASN A 55 -16.33 7.28 -11.86
CA ASN A 55 -16.17 8.64 -12.42
C ASN A 55 -16.12 9.74 -11.32
N ALA A 56 -16.60 9.44 -10.10
CA ALA A 56 -16.90 10.50 -9.13
C ALA A 56 -15.70 11.00 -8.29
N ARG A 57 -14.57 10.27 -8.18
CA ARG A 57 -13.53 10.58 -7.17
C ARG A 57 -12.11 10.12 -7.56
N VAL A 58 -11.57 10.64 -8.66
CA VAL A 58 -10.14 10.49 -9.02
C VAL A 58 -9.37 11.67 -8.42
N LEU A 59 -8.58 11.45 -7.36
CA LEU A 59 -8.11 12.56 -6.53
C LEU A 59 -6.61 12.92 -6.62
N LEU A 60 -5.78 12.21 -7.40
CA LEU A 60 -4.33 12.40 -7.28
C LEU A 60 -3.59 12.30 -8.63
N PRO A 61 -3.04 13.41 -9.16
CA PRO A 61 -2.28 13.42 -10.40
C PRO A 61 -0.79 13.08 -10.16
N ASN A 62 -0.48 12.05 -9.36
CA ASN A 62 0.90 11.60 -9.23
C ASN A 62 1.11 10.32 -10.06
N PRO A 63 2.24 10.17 -10.75
CA PRO A 63 2.57 8.91 -11.40
C PRO A 63 2.64 7.80 -10.34
N VAL A 64 1.89 6.71 -10.54
CA VAL A 64 2.06 5.48 -9.75
C VAL A 64 3.43 4.92 -10.11
N ALA A 65 4.36 4.93 -9.16
CA ALA A 65 5.71 4.41 -9.38
C ALA A 65 5.71 2.88 -9.55
N ALA A 66 6.88 2.36 -9.93
CA ALA A 66 7.11 0.92 -10.06
C ALA A 66 6.82 0.18 -8.73
N TRP A 67 6.49 -1.10 -8.84
CA TRP A 67 6.24 -1.95 -7.67
C TRP A 67 7.47 -2.03 -6.75
N GLY A 68 7.26 -2.04 -5.43
CA GLY A 68 8.31 -2.03 -4.42
C GLY A 68 8.99 -0.67 -4.20
N ASP A 69 8.58 0.39 -4.89
CA ASP A 69 9.10 1.74 -4.69
C ASP A 69 8.35 2.44 -3.54
N ALA A 70 9.05 3.24 -2.74
CA ALA A 70 8.43 4.08 -1.71
C ALA A 70 7.35 5.02 -2.26
N ALA A 71 7.43 5.40 -3.54
CA ALA A 71 6.40 6.18 -4.20
C ALA A 71 5.05 5.44 -4.33
N LEU A 72 5.02 4.10 -4.29
CA LEU A 72 3.77 3.32 -4.20
C LEU A 72 3.08 3.57 -2.85
N VAL A 73 3.82 3.42 -1.75
CA VAL A 73 3.33 3.70 -0.39
C VAL A 73 2.94 5.17 -0.23
N ARG A 74 3.68 6.09 -0.87
CA ARG A 74 3.30 7.52 -0.93
C ARG A 74 1.94 7.72 -1.58
N ALA A 75 1.64 7.00 -2.68
CA ALA A 75 0.35 7.05 -3.35
C ALA A 75 -0.77 6.46 -2.47
N GLU A 76 -0.51 5.33 -1.80
CA GLU A 76 -1.43 4.72 -0.83
C GLU A 76 -1.78 5.67 0.32
N LYS A 77 -0.77 6.28 0.97
CA LYS A 77 -0.96 7.26 2.04
C LYS A 77 -1.76 8.47 1.58
N LYS A 78 -1.49 8.98 0.38
CA LYS A 78 -2.26 10.12 -0.18
C LYS A 78 -3.72 9.71 -0.44
N LEU A 79 -3.97 8.53 -1.03
CA LEU A 79 -5.31 8.03 -1.28
C LEU A 79 -6.09 7.82 0.02
N LEU A 80 -5.42 7.28 1.04
CA LEU A 80 -5.98 7.06 2.38
C LEU A 80 -6.37 8.37 3.06
N ARG A 81 -5.50 9.39 3.04
CA ARG A 81 -5.79 10.72 3.59
C ARG A 81 -7.00 11.36 2.91
N ARG A 82 -7.07 11.30 1.58
CA ARG A 82 -8.22 11.81 0.82
C ARG A 82 -9.50 11.06 1.16
N ALA A 83 -9.43 9.74 1.35
CA ALA A 83 -10.59 8.95 1.75
C ALA A 83 -11.09 9.34 3.15
N LEU A 84 -10.19 9.58 4.11
CA LEU A 84 -10.49 10.02 5.47
C LEU A 84 -11.21 11.39 5.49
N GLU A 85 -10.72 12.34 4.70
CA GLU A 85 -11.27 13.69 4.54
C GLU A 85 -12.65 13.66 3.89
N ALA A 86 -12.77 12.99 2.75
CA ALA A 86 -13.98 13.01 1.92
C ALA A 86 -15.05 11.98 2.36
N SER A 87 -14.78 11.16 3.38
CA SER A 87 -15.72 10.16 3.91
C SER A 87 -15.76 10.17 5.45
N PRO A 88 -16.43 11.16 6.07
CA PRO A 88 -16.50 11.27 7.53
C PRO A 88 -17.21 10.10 8.21
N SER A 89 -18.16 9.45 7.53
CA SER A 89 -18.91 8.30 8.06
C SER A 89 -18.20 6.95 7.90
N ALA A 90 -17.07 6.92 7.17
CA ALA A 90 -16.31 5.71 6.92
C ALA A 90 -15.54 5.29 8.16
N MET A 91 -15.80 4.07 8.62
CA MET A 91 -15.17 3.44 9.79
C MET A 91 -14.23 2.29 9.42
N ARG A 92 -14.19 1.94 8.13
CA ARG A 92 -13.31 0.92 7.57
C ARG A 92 -12.76 1.41 6.23
N PHE A 93 -11.51 1.07 5.97
CA PHE A 93 -10.77 1.47 4.77
C PHE A 93 -10.13 0.21 4.17
N VAL A 94 -10.39 -0.05 2.89
CA VAL A 94 -9.91 -1.25 2.19
C VAL A 94 -9.13 -0.84 0.95
N LEU A 95 -7.86 -1.24 0.87
CA LEU A 95 -7.00 -1.00 -0.31
C LEU A 95 -7.15 -2.15 -1.33
N LEU A 96 -7.29 -1.78 -2.60
CA LEU A 96 -7.49 -2.68 -3.73
C LEU A 96 -6.71 -2.15 -4.95
N SER A 97 -6.35 -3.03 -5.88
CA SER A 97 -5.84 -2.65 -7.21
C SER A 97 -6.81 -3.01 -8.33
N GLU A 98 -6.38 -2.76 -9.57
CA GLU A 98 -7.12 -3.13 -10.76
C GLU A 98 -7.37 -4.64 -10.93
N SER A 99 -6.54 -5.49 -10.32
CA SER A 99 -6.67 -6.95 -10.41
C SER A 99 -7.50 -7.55 -9.29
N CYS A 100 -7.82 -6.79 -8.24
CA CYS A 100 -8.65 -7.28 -7.14
C CYS A 100 -10.09 -7.51 -7.59
N VAL A 101 -10.68 -8.61 -7.11
CA VAL A 101 -12.08 -8.96 -7.36
C VAL A 101 -12.79 -9.37 -6.06
N PRO A 102 -14.08 -9.03 -5.89
CA PRO A 102 -14.83 -9.44 -4.71
C PRO A 102 -15.24 -10.93 -4.82
N LEU A 103 -14.92 -11.73 -3.80
CA LEU A 103 -15.27 -13.16 -3.74
C LEU A 103 -16.52 -13.47 -2.89
N ARG A 104 -17.04 -12.47 -2.19
CA ARG A 104 -18.20 -12.55 -1.29
C ARG A 104 -19.10 -11.34 -1.50
N SER A 105 -20.34 -11.41 -1.03
CA SER A 105 -21.31 -10.32 -1.16
C SER A 105 -20.92 -9.10 -0.32
N PHE A 106 -21.45 -7.92 -0.67
CA PHE A 106 -21.22 -6.69 0.10
C PHE A 106 -21.63 -6.84 1.57
N ALA A 107 -22.79 -7.46 1.82
CA ALA A 107 -23.28 -7.72 3.17
C ALA A 107 -22.30 -8.60 3.98
N PHE A 108 -21.76 -9.65 3.36
CA PHE A 108 -20.78 -10.51 4.01
C PHE A 108 -19.50 -9.74 4.33
N VAL A 109 -18.92 -9.05 3.35
CA VAL A 109 -17.68 -8.26 3.53
C VAL A 109 -17.89 -7.25 4.66
N ARG A 110 -18.98 -6.49 4.63
CA ARG A 110 -19.28 -5.48 5.64
C ARG A 110 -19.40 -6.04 7.06
N ALA A 111 -19.90 -7.27 7.21
CA ALA A 111 -19.97 -7.94 8.50
C ALA A 111 -18.63 -8.55 8.96
N TYR A 112 -17.75 -8.89 8.02
CA TYR A 112 -16.53 -9.68 8.28
C TYR A 112 -15.24 -8.83 8.42
N LEU A 113 -15.22 -7.58 7.92
CA LEU A 113 -13.99 -6.76 7.93
C LEU A 113 -13.43 -6.49 9.34
N TYR A 114 -12.21 -6.97 9.57
CA TYR A 114 -11.34 -6.66 10.71
C TYR A 114 -10.08 -5.92 10.24
N VAL A 115 -9.16 -5.60 11.16
CA VAL A 115 -7.88 -4.97 10.82
C VAL A 115 -6.88 -6.05 10.40
N GLU A 116 -6.54 -6.10 9.11
CA GLU A 116 -5.55 -7.02 8.56
C GLU A 116 -4.13 -6.47 8.76
N ALA A 117 -3.28 -7.25 9.42
CA ALA A 117 -1.84 -7.16 9.23
C ALA A 117 -1.23 -8.54 9.46
N SER A 118 -0.64 -9.12 8.42
CA SER A 118 0.30 -10.22 8.64
C SER A 118 1.52 -9.67 9.38
N LEU A 119 1.94 -10.35 10.44
CA LEU A 119 3.06 -9.96 11.31
C LEU A 119 4.10 -11.07 11.27
N ASP A 120 4.81 -11.18 10.16
CA ASP A 120 5.94 -12.08 10.06
C ASP A 120 7.25 -11.34 10.39
N HIS A 121 8.15 -12.03 11.09
CA HIS A 121 9.48 -11.53 11.41
C HIS A 121 10.45 -11.95 10.31
N ASN A 122 10.69 -11.07 9.34
CA ASN A 122 11.55 -11.35 8.20
C ASN A 122 12.98 -10.78 8.35
N ASP A 123 13.96 -11.44 7.71
CA ASP A 123 15.38 -11.12 7.69
C ASP A 123 15.79 -9.96 6.77
N ARG A 124 14.83 -9.27 6.14
CA ARG A 124 15.11 -8.19 5.17
C ARG A 124 15.32 -6.80 5.78
N TYR A 125 15.70 -6.74 7.05
CA TYR A 125 15.93 -5.49 7.76
C TYR A 125 17.14 -4.73 7.18
N PRO A 126 17.02 -3.45 6.77
CA PRO A 126 18.12 -2.70 6.14
C PRO A 126 19.34 -2.41 7.03
N GLY A 127 19.24 -2.62 8.35
CA GLY A 127 20.38 -2.55 9.26
C GLY A 127 20.47 -1.26 10.08
N VAL A 128 21.69 -0.80 10.35
CA VAL A 128 21.97 0.25 11.34
C VAL A 128 21.39 1.61 10.95
N ALA A 129 21.41 1.97 9.66
CA ALA A 129 20.84 3.24 9.21
C ALA A 129 19.34 3.35 9.49
N MET A 130 18.58 2.28 9.22
CA MET A 130 17.16 2.18 9.58
C MET A 130 16.92 2.32 11.09
N ALA A 131 17.82 1.76 11.92
CA ALA A 131 17.73 1.87 13.38
C ALA A 131 18.01 3.31 13.87
N LYS A 132 18.98 3.99 13.24
CA LYS A 132 19.32 5.38 13.56
C LYS A 132 18.17 6.33 13.23
N ASP A 133 17.41 6.04 12.18
CA ASP A 133 16.20 6.78 11.79
C ASP A 133 14.93 6.30 12.53
N GLY A 134 15.09 5.75 13.73
CA GLY A 134 13.96 5.49 14.65
C GLY A 134 13.22 4.18 14.45
N VAL A 135 13.65 3.33 13.51
CA VAL A 135 12.99 2.02 13.25
C VAL A 135 13.93 0.88 13.61
N PRO A 136 14.00 0.47 14.90
CA PRO A 136 14.86 -0.62 15.35
C PRO A 136 14.39 -1.98 14.83
N ARG A 137 15.33 -2.92 14.66
CA ARG A 137 15.06 -4.31 14.20
C ARG A 137 13.93 -5.00 14.97
N ARG A 138 13.80 -4.75 16.28
CA ARG A 138 12.74 -5.34 17.12
C ARG A 138 11.32 -4.97 16.68
N ALA A 139 11.15 -3.81 16.02
CA ALA A 139 9.86 -3.35 15.52
C ALA A 139 9.64 -3.73 14.04
N TRP A 140 10.65 -4.28 13.38
CA TRP A 140 10.54 -4.69 11.98
C TRP A 140 9.49 -5.80 11.81
N ARG A 141 8.53 -5.57 10.93
CA ARG A 141 7.48 -6.53 10.59
C ARG A 141 7.31 -6.61 9.08
N LYS A 142 6.86 -7.76 8.60
CA LYS A 142 6.41 -7.98 7.23
C LYS A 142 4.92 -8.33 7.24
N GLY A 143 4.17 -7.72 6.34
CA GLY A 143 2.76 -8.00 6.09
C GLY A 143 2.44 -8.08 4.59
N SER A 144 1.15 -7.97 4.29
CA SER A 144 0.62 -7.80 2.93
C SER A 144 0.66 -6.32 2.55
N GLN A 145 0.81 -6.02 1.25
CA GLN A 145 0.51 -4.69 0.73
C GLN A 145 -0.97 -4.34 0.93
N TRP A 146 -1.87 -5.32 0.78
CA TRP A 146 -3.30 -5.12 0.95
C TRP A 146 -3.66 -4.94 2.42
N PHE A 147 -4.58 -4.02 2.68
CA PHE A 147 -5.10 -3.81 4.03
C PHE A 147 -6.61 -3.65 4.04
N ALA A 148 -7.20 -4.09 5.14
CA ALA A 148 -8.43 -3.55 5.68
C ALA A 148 -8.13 -3.01 7.08
N MET A 149 -8.55 -1.79 7.39
CA MET A 149 -8.24 -1.16 8.67
C MET A 149 -9.39 -0.30 9.20
N THR A 150 -9.39 0.00 10.50
CA THR A 150 -10.34 0.95 11.09
C THR A 150 -9.99 2.39 10.74
N ARG A 151 -10.86 3.33 11.09
CA ARG A 151 -10.59 4.76 10.93
C ARG A 151 -9.37 5.21 11.73
N GLU A 152 -9.24 4.72 12.96
CA GLU A 152 -8.14 5.04 13.87
C GLU A 152 -6.79 4.59 13.28
N HIS A 153 -6.72 3.35 12.81
CA HIS A 153 -5.55 2.81 12.11
C HIS A 153 -5.23 3.58 10.82
N ALA A 154 -6.27 3.92 10.04
CA ALA A 154 -6.10 4.71 8.83
C ALA A 154 -5.55 6.10 9.10
N THR A 155 -6.01 6.75 10.16
CA THR A 155 -5.48 8.05 10.60
C THR A 155 -3.99 7.95 10.97
N ILE A 156 -3.60 6.93 11.75
CA ILE A 156 -2.20 6.69 12.11
C ILE A 156 -1.32 6.57 10.85
N VAL A 157 -1.75 5.79 9.86
CA VAL A 157 -1.00 5.63 8.60
C VAL A 157 -1.01 6.91 7.77
N ALA A 158 -2.12 7.65 7.71
CA ALA A 158 -2.24 8.84 6.88
C ALA A 158 -1.42 10.04 7.40
N GLU A 159 -1.27 10.14 8.72
CA GLU A 159 -0.58 11.22 9.44
C GLU A 159 0.90 10.93 9.72
N ASP A 160 1.33 9.67 9.67
CA ASP A 160 2.73 9.33 9.88
C ASP A 160 3.65 9.96 8.82
N VAL A 161 4.78 10.50 9.27
CA VAL A 161 5.82 11.10 8.41
C VAL A 161 7.16 10.45 8.72
N GLU A 162 7.52 10.37 10.00
CA GLU A 162 8.84 9.95 10.47
C GLU A 162 9.20 8.51 10.03
N VAL A 163 8.31 7.55 10.30
CA VAL A 163 8.57 6.15 9.94
C VAL A 163 8.61 6.01 8.42
N PHE A 164 7.68 6.64 7.72
CA PHE A 164 7.65 6.60 6.26
C PHE A 164 8.93 7.18 5.64
N GLU A 165 9.42 8.33 6.11
CA GLU A 165 10.67 8.93 5.62
C GLU A 165 11.88 8.03 5.81
N ALA A 166 11.94 7.27 6.92
CA ALA A 166 12.99 6.28 7.12
C ALA A 166 12.93 5.17 6.06
N PHE A 167 11.72 4.69 5.73
CA PHE A 167 11.54 3.75 4.62
C PHE A 167 11.91 4.37 3.26
N GLU A 168 11.56 5.64 2.99
CA GLU A 168 11.94 6.30 1.74
C GLU A 168 13.47 6.42 1.56
N LYS A 169 14.19 6.68 2.65
CA LYS A 169 15.65 6.82 2.64
C LYS A 169 16.36 5.47 2.46
N HIS A 170 15.88 4.42 3.13
CA HIS A 170 16.65 3.17 3.30
C HIS A 170 16.11 1.98 2.52
N CYS A 171 14.88 2.06 1.99
CA CYS A 171 14.23 0.99 1.24
C CYS A 171 14.06 1.37 -0.23
N ASN A 172 15.18 1.47 -0.97
CA ASN A 172 15.17 1.83 -2.38
C ASN A 172 15.54 0.66 -3.31
N VAL A 173 14.55 0.19 -4.08
CA VAL A 173 14.69 -0.91 -5.05
C VAL A 173 15.59 -0.53 -6.25
N THR A 174 15.81 0.77 -6.51
CA THR A 174 16.67 1.22 -7.63
C THR A 174 18.16 0.95 -7.42
N ALA A 175 18.62 0.72 -6.18
CA ALA A 175 19.99 0.29 -5.90
C ALA A 175 20.35 -1.06 -6.57
N ARG A 176 19.34 -1.89 -6.91
CA ARG A 176 19.55 -3.11 -7.73
C ARG A 176 19.77 -2.85 -9.22
N ARG A 177 19.20 -1.77 -9.79
CA ARG A 177 19.35 -1.48 -11.23
C ARG A 177 20.74 -0.92 -11.56
N ALA A 178 21.33 -0.16 -10.64
CA ALA A 178 22.71 0.32 -10.79
C ALA A 178 23.75 -0.79 -10.59
N ALA A 179 23.48 -1.78 -9.73
CA ALA A 179 24.40 -2.89 -9.44
C ALA A 179 24.24 -4.12 -10.36
N GLY A 180 23.41 -4.05 -11.40
CA GLY A 180 22.96 -5.21 -12.18
C GLY A 180 23.17 -5.11 -13.69
N GLY A 181 24.13 -4.31 -14.16
CA GLY A 181 24.49 -4.22 -15.57
C GLY A 181 25.99 -4.23 -15.78
N GLY A 182 26.52 -5.30 -16.40
CA GLY A 182 27.87 -5.34 -16.97
C GLY A 182 28.80 -6.30 -16.26
N GLY A 183 29.04 -7.46 -16.90
CA GLY A 183 30.24 -8.23 -16.63
C GLY A 183 31.49 -7.47 -17.09
N GLY A 184 32.59 -7.69 -16.36
CA GLY A 184 33.97 -7.53 -16.84
C GLY A 184 34.54 -6.12 -16.80
N GLY A 185 35.61 -5.94 -16.00
CA GLY A 185 36.57 -4.84 -16.15
C GLY A 185 36.96 -4.20 -14.82
N GLY A 186 38.21 -4.41 -14.40
CA GLY A 186 38.79 -3.74 -13.24
C GLY A 186 39.12 -2.27 -13.49
N GLY A 187 39.35 -1.56 -12.40
CA GLY A 187 39.84 -0.17 -12.38
C GLY A 187 39.37 0.53 -11.11
N ASP A 188 40.33 0.92 -10.28
CA ASP A 188 40.14 1.83 -9.14
C ASP A 188 39.50 3.15 -9.61
N ASP A 189 38.54 3.68 -8.85
CA ASP A 189 38.37 5.12 -8.60
C ASP A 189 37.19 5.40 -7.65
N ASP A 190 37.45 6.32 -6.72
CA ASP A 190 36.60 6.78 -5.63
C ASP A 190 35.28 7.45 -6.09
N ALA A 191 34.13 6.92 -5.65
CA ALA A 191 32.90 7.72 -5.49
C ALA A 191 31.90 7.03 -4.53
N ALA A 192 31.74 7.63 -3.35
CA ALA A 192 30.76 7.27 -2.35
C ALA A 192 29.33 7.28 -2.91
N THR A 193 28.78 6.10 -3.19
CA THR A 193 27.33 5.88 -3.30
C THR A 193 26.94 4.83 -2.29
N SER A 194 26.25 5.26 -1.23
CA SER A 194 25.84 4.44 -0.09
C SER A 194 24.74 3.44 -0.49
N ALA A 195 25.12 2.38 -1.21
CA ALA A 195 24.38 1.12 -1.21
C ALA A 195 24.80 0.36 0.05
N HIS A 196 23.92 0.25 1.04
CA HIS A 196 24.17 -0.60 2.20
C HIS A 196 24.16 -2.07 1.74
N THR A 197 25.33 -2.61 1.49
CA THR A 197 25.54 -4.05 1.32
C THR A 197 25.41 -4.71 2.69
N GLY A 198 24.51 -5.69 2.81
CA GLY A 198 24.48 -6.56 3.98
C GLY A 198 25.84 -7.27 4.15
N ALA A 199 26.11 -7.83 5.33
CA ALA A 199 27.36 -8.53 5.65
C ALA A 199 27.70 -9.73 4.72
N ASN A 200 26.77 -10.10 3.84
CA ASN A 200 26.83 -11.13 2.82
C ASN A 200 26.91 -10.57 1.37
N GLY A 201 27.15 -9.27 1.19
CA GLY A 201 27.32 -8.64 -0.12
C GLY A 201 26.03 -8.44 -0.92
N TRP A 202 24.86 -8.78 -0.36
CA TRP A 202 23.56 -8.57 -1.01
C TRP A 202 22.92 -7.27 -0.51
N SER A 203 22.40 -6.46 -1.42
CA SER A 203 21.46 -5.39 -1.05
C SER A 203 20.16 -6.03 -0.60
N THR A 204 19.81 -5.84 0.67
CA THR A 204 18.59 -6.41 1.23
C THR A 204 17.40 -5.75 0.54
N PHE A 205 16.67 -6.51 -0.29
CA PHE A 205 15.44 -6.02 -0.92
C PHE A 205 14.43 -5.65 0.17
N CYS A 206 14.30 -4.36 0.47
CA CYS A 206 13.26 -3.84 1.35
C CYS A 206 12.09 -3.39 0.49
N ALA A 207 10.95 -4.07 0.59
CA ALA A 207 9.69 -3.69 -0.04
C ALA A 207 8.89 -2.84 0.97
N PRO A 208 8.92 -1.49 0.85
CA PRO A 208 8.24 -0.63 1.82
C PRO A 208 6.74 -0.89 1.89
N ASP A 209 6.11 -1.27 0.77
CA ASP A 209 4.69 -1.63 0.66
C ASP A 209 4.31 -2.85 1.51
N GLU A 210 5.23 -3.80 1.75
CA GLU A 210 4.98 -4.96 2.62
C GLU A 210 5.44 -4.74 4.07
N HIS A 211 6.27 -3.74 4.34
CA HIS A 211 6.97 -3.62 5.63
C HIS A 211 6.59 -2.37 6.44
N TYR A 212 6.22 -1.28 5.77
CA TYR A 212 6.02 0.02 6.41
C TYR A 212 4.88 0.03 7.44
N ILE A 213 3.65 -0.29 7.01
CA ILE A 213 2.46 -0.27 7.87
C ILE A 213 2.59 -1.21 9.08
N PRO A 214 2.96 -2.50 8.93
CA PRO A 214 3.05 -3.38 10.10
C PRO A 214 4.18 -2.96 11.04
N THR A 215 5.28 -2.38 10.53
CA THR A 215 6.37 -1.84 11.35
C THR A 215 5.91 -0.58 12.11
N LEU A 216 5.15 0.30 11.47
CA LEU A 216 4.54 1.47 12.12
C LEU A 216 3.62 1.04 13.28
N PHE A 217 2.78 0.02 13.07
CA PHE A 217 1.90 -0.48 14.13
C PHE A 217 2.66 -1.15 15.28
N ALA A 218 3.76 -1.85 14.99
CA ALA A 218 4.68 -2.36 16.01
C ALA A 218 5.34 -1.24 16.84
N LEU A 219 5.76 -0.16 16.18
CA LEU A 219 6.32 1.02 16.87
C LEU A 219 5.30 1.73 17.76
N ARG A 220 4.03 1.75 17.35
CA ARG A 220 2.92 2.32 18.12
C ARG A 220 2.40 1.38 19.22
N GLY A 221 2.86 0.14 19.28
CA GLY A 221 2.46 -0.84 20.30
C GLY A 221 1.03 -1.36 20.14
N ILE A 222 0.45 -1.26 18.94
CA ILE A 222 -0.95 -1.63 18.65
C ILE A 222 -1.09 -2.96 17.91
N GLU A 223 -0.03 -3.79 17.91
CA GLU A 223 -0.03 -5.09 17.21
C GLU A 223 -1.15 -6.04 17.69
N ARG A 224 -1.60 -5.88 18.94
CA ARG A 224 -2.69 -6.68 19.53
C ARG A 224 -4.07 -6.36 18.93
N GLU A 225 -4.19 -5.28 18.18
CA GLU A 225 -5.42 -4.89 17.47
C GLU A 225 -5.50 -5.53 16.06
N LEU A 226 -4.44 -6.21 15.64
CA LEU A 226 -4.28 -6.74 14.29
C LEU A 226 -4.59 -8.23 14.24
N GLU A 227 -5.29 -8.65 13.18
CA GLU A 227 -5.48 -10.05 12.86
C GLU A 227 -4.39 -10.51 11.88
N GLY A 228 -3.65 -11.56 12.25
CA GLY A 228 -2.60 -12.15 11.43
C GLY A 228 -3.09 -12.89 10.17
N ARG A 229 -4.39 -12.85 9.87
CA ARG A 229 -5.01 -13.48 8.69
C ARG A 229 -5.45 -12.41 7.72
N GLY A 230 -5.13 -12.58 6.44
CA GLY A 230 -5.58 -11.65 5.43
C GLY A 230 -7.09 -11.70 5.16
N VAL A 231 -7.71 -10.55 4.91
CA VAL A 231 -9.05 -10.50 4.27
C VAL A 231 -8.94 -10.59 2.74
N THR A 232 -7.72 -10.52 2.22
CA THR A 232 -7.39 -10.75 0.82
C THR A 232 -6.75 -12.12 0.61
N TYR A 233 -7.05 -12.75 -0.54
CA TYR A 233 -6.36 -13.95 -1.01
C TYR A 233 -5.52 -13.57 -2.22
N THR A 234 -4.23 -13.93 -2.19
CA THR A 234 -3.31 -13.74 -3.31
C THR A 234 -2.87 -15.11 -3.82
N ASN A 235 -3.03 -15.34 -5.12
CA ASN A 235 -2.48 -16.53 -5.78
C ASN A 235 -1.04 -16.22 -6.17
N TRP A 236 -0.09 -16.72 -5.37
CA TRP A 236 1.35 -16.49 -5.53
C TRP A 236 1.97 -17.38 -6.61
#